data_AF-A0A832SY07-F1
#
_entry.id   AF-A0A832SY07-F1
#
_cell.length_a   1.000
_cell.length_b   1.000
_cell.length_c   1.000
_cell.angle_alpha   90.00
_cell.angle_beta   90.00
_cell.angle_gamma   90.00
#
_symmetry.space_group_name_H-M   'P 1'
#
loop_
_entity.id
_entity.type
_entity.pdbx_description
1 polymer ?
#
loop_
_entity_poly.entity_id
_entity_poly.type
_entity_poly.pdbx_seq_one_letter_code
_entity_poly.pdbx_strand_id
1 'polypeptide(L)'
;MDLMDKLEPILIFMAIISGLLLKDIPFLQQISPSLITIFLALMLFTLFLDIPISDLKNSFSNTEFTFTSLLINFLWTPLLGYFLGKLFLNGNLDLFIGFVMLILTP
;
A
#
# COMPACT_ATOMS: atom_id res chain seq x y z
N MET A 1 -1.44 -23.29 4.59
CA MET A 1 -0.53 -22.35 3.92
C MET A 1 -0.07 -23.04 2.68
N ASP A 2 -0.62 -22.58 1.56
CA ASP A 2 -0.25 -23.07 0.24
C ASP A 2 1.25 -22.79 0.01
N LEU A 3 1.89 -23.52 -0.90
CA LEU A 3 3.28 -23.27 -1.27
C LEU A 3 3.46 -21.82 -1.75
N MET A 4 2.43 -21.27 -2.39
CA MET A 4 2.40 -19.90 -2.89
C MET A 4 2.53 -18.86 -1.77
N ASP A 5 1.76 -19.00 -0.68
CA ASP A 5 1.81 -18.10 0.49
C ASP A 5 3.21 -18.03 1.11
N LYS A 6 3.94 -19.15 1.08
CA LYS A 6 5.31 -19.23 1.62
C LYS A 6 6.36 -18.60 0.70
N LEU A 7 6.11 -18.62 -0.61
CA LEU A 7 7.03 -18.07 -1.61
C LEU A 7 6.81 -16.58 -1.86
N GLU A 8 5.66 -16.03 -1.50
CA GLU A 8 5.30 -14.63 -1.73
C GLU A 8 6.40 -13.64 -1.28
N PRO A 9 6.97 -13.71 -0.05
CA PRO A 9 8.02 -12.76 0.35
C PRO A 9 9.27 -12.86 -0.53
N ILE A 10 9.62 -14.07 -0.96
CA ILE A 10 10.78 -14.32 -1.84
C ILE A 10 10.51 -13.73 -3.23
N LEU A 11 9.30 -13.93 -3.75
CA LEU A 11 8.89 -13.39 -5.05
C LEU A 11 8.90 -11.86 -5.04
N ILE A 12 8.37 -11.23 -4.00
CA ILE A 12 8.39 -9.76 -3.84
C ILE A 12 9.84 -9.26 -3.79
N PHE A 13 10.69 -9.91 -3.00
CA PHE A 13 12.10 -9.51 -2.90
C PHE A 13 12.84 -9.62 -4.24
N MET A 14 12.62 -10.71 -4.97
CA MET A 14 13.17 -10.90 -6.31
C MET A 14 12.65 -9.86 -7.31
N ALA A 15 11.36 -9.49 -7.22
CA ALA A 15 10.77 -8.45 -8.05
C ALA A 15 11.39 -7.07 -7.78
N ILE A 16 11.63 -6.73 -6.50
CA ILE A 16 12.31 -5.48 -6.11
C ILE A 16 13.72 -5.43 -6.70
N ILE A 17 14.51 -6.49 -6.52
CA ILE A 17 15.87 -6.57 -7.08
C ILE A 17 15.83 -6.42 -8.60
N SER A 18 14.94 -7.15 -9.25
CA SER A 18 14.78 -7.09 -10.71
C SER A 18 14.42 -5.68 -11.18
N GLY A 19 13.49 -5.01 -10.50
CA GLY A 19 13.10 -3.63 -10.81
C GLY A 19 14.26 -2.64 -10.67
N LEU A 20 15.11 -2.80 -9.65
CA LEU A 20 16.29 -1.96 -9.46
C LEU A 20 17.36 -2.18 -10.54
N LEU A 21 17.56 -3.43 -10.98
CA LEU A 21 18.51 -3.77 -12.04
C LEU A 21 18.04 -3.33 -13.42
N LEU A 22 16.72 -3.33 -13.67
CA LEU A 22 16.11 -3.03 -14.96
C LEU A 22 15.68 -1.56 -15.09
N LYS A 23 15.90 -0.73 -14.06
CA LYS A 23 15.37 0.65 -13.98
C LYS A 23 15.78 1.55 -15.14
N ASP A 24 16.94 1.30 -15.77
CA ASP A 24 17.51 2.18 -16.80
C ASP A 24 17.02 1.86 -18.22
N ILE A 25 16.15 0.86 -18.39
CA ILE A 25 15.59 0.48 -19.70
C ILE A 25 14.47 1.49 -20.09
N PRO A 26 14.63 2.31 -21.15
CA PRO A 26 13.68 3.38 -21.47
C PRO A 26 12.25 2.89 -21.74
N PHE A 27 12.12 1.75 -22.41
CA PHE A 27 10.82 1.12 -22.66
C PHE A 27 10.09 0.77 -21.36
N LEU A 28 10.80 0.23 -20.37
CA LEU A 28 10.23 -0.10 -19.07
C LEU A 28 9.81 1.15 -18.30
N GLN A 29 10.64 2.21 -18.32
CA GLN A 29 10.27 3.49 -17.70
C GLN A 29 8.98 4.08 -18.29
N GLN A 30 8.79 3.97 -19.60
CA GLN A 30 7.61 4.50 -20.29
C GLN A 30 6.32 3.72 -19.95
N ILE A 31 6.40 2.38 -19.88
CA ILE A 31 5.21 1.53 -19.71
C ILE A 31 4.85 1.27 -18.24
N SER A 32 5.84 1.34 -17.33
CA SER A 32 5.65 1.01 -15.91
C SER A 32 4.54 1.81 -15.22
N PRO A 33 4.41 3.14 -15.40
CA PRO A 33 3.33 3.89 -14.75
C PRO A 33 1.93 3.37 -15.11
N SER A 34 1.71 3.06 -16.39
CA SER A 34 0.44 2.50 -16.86
C SER A 34 0.20 1.09 -16.32
N LEU A 35 1.24 0.23 -16.31
CA LEU A 35 1.13 -1.12 -15.78
C LEU A 35 0.85 -1.13 -14.27
N ILE A 36 1.53 -0.30 -13.49
CA ILE A 36 1.28 -0.14 -12.04
C ILE A 36 -0.19 0.21 -11.82
N THR A 37 -0.71 1.18 -12.57
CA THR A 37 -2.12 1.61 -12.45
C THR A 37 -3.08 0.49 -12.80
N ILE A 38 -2.85 -0.24 -13.89
CA ILE A 38 -3.70 -1.35 -14.34
C ILE A 38 -3.68 -2.50 -13.32
N PHE A 39 -2.49 -2.90 -12.84
CA PHE A 39 -2.36 -3.98 -11.88
C PHE A 39 -2.96 -3.62 -10.52
N LEU A 40 -2.81 -2.38 -10.08
CA LEU A 40 -3.46 -1.89 -8.86
C LEU A 40 -4.99 -1.91 -9.00
N ALA A 41 -5.52 -1.46 -10.15
CA ALA A 41 -6.96 -1.52 -10.42
C ALA A 41 -7.48 -2.97 -10.45
N LEU A 42 -6.75 -3.90 -11.08
CA LEU A 42 -7.10 -5.32 -11.10
C LEU A 42 -7.07 -5.93 -9.70
N MET A 43 -6.03 -5.65 -8.92
CA MET A 43 -5.90 -6.11 -7.54
C MET A 43 -7.10 -5.64 -6.70
N LEU A 44 -7.43 -4.35 -6.74
CA LEU A 44 -8.58 -3.81 -6.02
C LEU A 44 -9.90 -4.41 -6.51
N PHE A 45 -10.07 -4.56 -7.83
CA PHE A 45 -11.27 -5.15 -8.40
C PHE A 45 -11.47 -6.59 -7.90
N THR A 46 -10.43 -7.43 -7.97
CA THR A 46 -10.49 -8.81 -7.47
C THR A 46 -10.74 -8.84 -5.96
N LEU A 47 -10.07 -7.99 -5.18
CA LEU A 47 -10.32 -7.89 -3.73
C LEU A 47 -11.78 -7.55 -3.42
N PHE A 48 -12.39 -6.64 -4.18
CA PHE A 48 -13.79 -6.27 -3.96
C PHE A 48 -14.79 -7.34 -4.42
N LEU A 49 -14.44 -8.20 -5.37
CA LEU A 49 -15.31 -9.31 -5.79
C LEU A 49 -15.56 -10.31 -4.65
N ASP A 50 -14.59 -10.48 -3.75
CA ASP A 50 -14.70 -11.40 -2.61
C ASP A 50 -15.53 -10.82 -1.45
N ILE A 51 -15.86 -9.52 -1.48
CA ILE A 51 -16.60 -8.86 -0.39
C ILE A 51 -18.11 -9.08 -0.57
N PRO A 52 -18.79 -9.79 0.35
CA PRO A 52 -20.24 -9.93 0.31
C PRO A 52 -20.91 -8.58 0.58
N ILE A 53 -21.65 -8.07 -0.42
CA ILE A 53 -22.32 -6.77 -0.34
C ILE A 53 -23.35 -6.72 0.81
N SER A 54 -23.92 -7.87 1.18
CA SER A 54 -24.82 -8.01 2.33
C SER A 54 -24.19 -7.60 3.65
N ASP A 55 -22.88 -7.81 3.80
CA ASP A 55 -22.18 -7.64 5.07
C ASP A 55 -21.67 -6.21 5.25
N LEU A 56 -21.56 -5.44 4.16
CA LEU A 56 -21.25 -4.00 4.17
C LEU A 56 -22.26 -3.19 5.00
N LYS A 57 -23.53 -3.59 5.02
CA LYS A 57 -24.53 -2.90 5.88
C LYS A 57 -24.31 -3.23 7.35
N ASN A 58 -23.93 -4.47 7.64
CA ASN A 58 -23.69 -4.95 8.99
C ASN A 58 -22.39 -4.38 9.57
N SER A 59 -21.39 -4.06 8.75
CA SER A 59 -20.15 -3.44 9.23
C SER A 59 -20.35 -2.05 9.85
N PHE A 60 -21.39 -1.30 9.45
CA PHE A 60 -21.74 -0.02 10.09
C PHE A 60 -22.37 -0.17 11.49
N SER A 61 -22.80 -1.37 11.88
CA SER A 61 -23.38 -1.61 13.20
C SER A 61 -22.32 -1.65 14.31
N ASN A 62 -21.07 -1.96 13.98
CA ASN A 62 -19.97 -1.98 14.94
C ASN A 62 -19.29 -0.60 15.00
N THR A 63 -19.95 0.31 15.73
CA THR A 63 -19.52 1.70 15.86
C THR A 63 -18.20 1.84 16.60
N GLU A 64 -17.94 1.00 17.61
CA GLU A 64 -16.68 1.01 18.37
C GLU A 64 -15.49 0.59 17.48
N PHE A 65 -15.64 -0.50 16.72
CA PHE A 65 -14.61 -0.94 15.79
C PHE A 65 -14.38 0.10 14.69
N THR A 66 -15.46 0.61 14.10
CA THR A 66 -15.37 1.60 13.01
C THR A 66 -14.67 2.86 13.49
N PHE A 67 -15.06 3.39 14.65
CA PHE A 67 -14.46 4.61 15.20
C PHE A 67 -12.98 4.39 15.56
N THR A 68 -12.65 3.27 16.20
CA THR A 68 -11.26 2.91 16.51
C THR A 68 -10.41 2.79 15.25
N SER A 69 -10.93 2.12 14.22
CA SER A 69 -10.25 1.98 12.93
C SER A 69 -10.02 3.33 12.26
N LEU A 70 -11.02 4.23 12.27
CA LEU A 70 -10.88 5.58 11.74
C LEU A 70 -9.82 6.39 12.51
N LEU A 71 -9.83 6.34 13.84
CA LEU A 71 -8.82 7.02 14.64
C LEU A 71 -7.42 6.49 14.36
N ILE A 72 -7.26 5.17 14.25
CA ILE A 72 -5.94 4.58 13.96
C ILE A 72 -5.46 5.02 12.58
N ASN A 73 -6.27 4.83 11.54
CA ASN A 73 -5.86 5.08 10.16
C ASN A 73 -5.71 6.57 9.81
N PHE A 74 -6.55 7.45 10.37
CA PHE A 74 -6.60 8.86 9.97
C PHE A 74 -6.07 9.85 11.00
N LEU A 75 -5.79 9.41 12.24
CA LEU A 75 -5.20 10.28 13.26
C LEU A 75 -3.86 9.73 13.77
N TRP A 76 -3.86 8.51 14.30
CA TRP A 76 -2.67 7.95 14.92
C TRP A 76 -1.56 7.65 13.90
N THR A 77 -1.84 6.86 12.86
CA THR A 77 -0.88 6.48 11.82
C THR A 77 -0.28 7.70 11.10
N PRO A 78 -1.05 8.73 10.72
CA PRO A 78 -0.52 9.98 10.16
C PRO A 78 0.37 10.75 11.12
N LEU A 79 -0.01 10.89 12.39
CA LEU A 79 0.79 11.60 13.40
C LEU A 79 2.11 10.89 13.66
N LEU A 80 2.06 9.56 13.78
CA LEU A 80 3.25 8.73 13.95
C LEU A 80 4.16 8.81 12.71
N GLY A 81 3.58 8.71 11.52
CA GLY A 81 4.31 8.86 10.26
C GLY A 81 4.99 10.23 10.15
N TYR A 82 4.28 11.31 10.45
CA TYR A 82 4.88 12.64 10.46
C TYR A 82 6.05 12.74 11.47
N PHE A 83 5.86 12.22 12.68
CA PHE A 83 6.90 12.21 13.70
C PHE A 83 8.16 11.45 13.24
N LEU A 84 8.00 10.24 12.70
CA LEU A 84 9.10 9.43 12.17
C LEU A 84 9.77 10.09 10.97
N GLY A 85 8.98 10.62 10.03
CA GLY A 85 9.50 11.33 8.87
C GLY A 85 10.32 12.55 9.27
N LYS A 86 9.85 13.30 10.27
CA LYS A 86 10.58 14.48 10.77
C LYS A 86 11.85 14.09 11.52
N LEU A 87 11.85 12.97 12.24
CA LEU A 87 12.99 12.49 13.00
C LEU A 87 14.10 11.94 12.09
N PHE A 88 13.73 11.14 11.08
CA PHE A 88 14.69 10.38 10.27
C PHE A 88 14.93 10.93 8.87
N LEU A 89 13.96 11.64 8.27
CA LEU A 89 14.00 12.09 6.87
C LEU A 89 14.14 13.61 6.73
N ASN A 90 14.50 14.30 7.81
CA ASN A 90 14.69 15.75 7.79
C ASN A 90 15.74 16.15 6.74
N GLY A 91 15.43 17.16 5.93
CA GLY A 91 16.29 17.63 4.84
C GLY A 91 16.13 16.88 3.50
N ASN A 92 15.35 15.80 3.44
CA ASN A 92 15.07 15.06 2.20
C ASN A 92 13.58 15.05 1.88
N LEU A 93 13.11 16.12 1.20
CA LEU A 93 11.67 16.33 0.94
C LEU A 93 11.03 15.19 0.14
N ASP A 94 11.72 14.69 -0.89
CA ASP A 94 11.19 13.64 -1.77
C ASP A 94 10.97 12.32 -1.02
N LEU A 95 11.94 11.92 -0.18
CA LEU A 95 11.83 10.74 0.66
C LEU A 95 10.75 10.92 1.74
N PHE A 96 10.64 12.11 2.31
CA PHE A 96 9.59 12.44 3.29
C PHE A 96 8.20 12.28 2.67
N ILE A 97 7.98 12.84 1.49
CA ILE A 97 6.70 12.74 0.78
C ILE A 97 6.41 11.28 0.42
N GLY A 98 7.40 10.56 -0.12
CA GLY A 98 7.27 9.13 -0.42
C GLY A 98 6.88 8.28 0.79
N PHE A 99 7.53 8.52 1.93
CA PHE A 99 7.24 7.84 3.19
C PHE A 99 5.85 8.16 3.72
N VAL A 100 5.44 9.43 3.68
CA VAL A 100 4.10 9.84 4.10
C VAL A 100 3.05 9.22 3.18
N MET A 101 3.24 9.21 1.87
CA MET A 101 2.32 8.52 0.93
C MET A 101 2.16 7.03 1.27
N LEU A 102 3.23 6.34 1.67
CA LEU A 102 3.18 4.93 2.06
C LEU A 102 2.42 4.69 3.37
N ILE A 103 2.62 5.54 4.38
CA ILE A 103 2.00 5.35 5.69
C ILE A 103 0.53 5.79 5.72
N LEU A 104 0.15 6.73 4.85
CA LEU A 104 -1.22 7.26 4.81
C LEU A 104 -2.20 6.43 3.98
N THR A 105 -1.73 5.43 3.22
CA THR A 105 -2.62 4.53 2.49
C THR A 105 -3.30 3.56 3.46
N PRO A 106 -4.65 3.52 3.49
CA PRO A 106 -5.42 2.56 4.29
C PRO A 106 -5.36 1.13 3.75
#